data_AF-M2YNA3-F1
#
_entry.id   AF-M2YNA3-F1
#
_cell.length_a   1.000
_cell.length_b   1.000
_cell.length_c   1.000
_cell.angle_alpha   90.00
_cell.angle_beta   90.00
_cell.angle_gamma   90.00
#
_symmetry.space_group_name_H-M   'P 1'
#
loop_
_entity.id
_entity.type
_entity.pdbx_description
1 polymer ?
#
loop_
_entity_poly.entity_id
_entity_poly.type
_entity_poly.pdbx_seq_one_letter_code
_entity_poly.pdbx_strand_id
1 'polypeptide(L)'
;MAAILGLQLLKLTPLLTSTINLQFANDEWQFLTPWVETFAKDTSLARQVLPGWANRWQSRALWQALICLPLPIISGIAMHFALRPGTALSILIDPFLSKWTGPAVDAARWYLVGSGFALAHFAFGTTAMRLLGQMKGESKKEKERNVESVAEWLDLHRLRTLVSDVPAFACFLMATVRLGYIIDAPIV
;
A
#
# COMPACT_ATOMS: atom_id res chain seq x y z
N MET A 1 24.83 -21.03 -4.35
CA MET A 1 24.40 -20.40 -3.08
C MET A 1 23.77 -19.02 -3.29
N ALA A 2 24.43 -18.07 -3.98
CA ALA A 2 23.88 -16.73 -4.23
C ALA A 2 22.54 -16.69 -5.01
N ALA A 3 22.37 -17.53 -6.03
CA ALA A 3 21.11 -17.61 -6.79
C ALA A 3 19.91 -18.10 -5.95
N ILE A 4 20.17 -18.99 -4.98
CA ILE A 4 19.15 -19.50 -4.06
C ILE A 4 18.74 -18.38 -3.08
N LEU A 5 19.70 -17.62 -2.56
CA LEU A 5 19.44 -16.49 -1.69
C LEU A 5 18.61 -15.40 -2.41
N GLY A 6 18.95 -15.07 -3.66
CA GLY A 6 18.20 -14.11 -4.46
C GLY A 6 16.73 -14.51 -4.65
N LEU A 7 16.46 -15.79 -4.94
CA LEU A 7 15.10 -16.31 -5.07
C LEU A 7 14.32 -16.29 -3.75
N GLN A 8 14.96 -16.50 -2.61
CA GLN A 8 14.30 -16.40 -1.30
C GLN A 8 13.98 -14.94 -0.95
N LEU A 9 14.86 -14.00 -1.28
CA LEU A 9 14.61 -12.56 -1.06
C LEU A 9 13.46 -12.03 -1.93
N LEU A 10 13.27 -12.55 -3.14
CA LEU A 10 12.15 -12.19 -4.01
C LEU A 10 10.78 -12.54 -3.40
N LYS A 11 10.70 -13.62 -2.61
CA LYS A 11 9.47 -13.98 -1.90
C LYS A 11 9.11 -12.97 -0.81
N LEU A 12 10.10 -12.29 -0.23
CA LEU A 12 9.86 -11.26 0.79
C LEU A 12 9.48 -9.91 0.19
N THR A 13 9.66 -9.72 -1.13
CA THR A 13 9.41 -8.43 -1.79
C THR A 13 7.99 -7.89 -1.56
N PRO A 14 6.90 -8.67 -1.66
CA PRO A 14 5.54 -8.17 -1.40
C PRO A 14 5.38 -7.67 0.04
N LEU A 15 5.94 -8.40 1.02
CA LEU A 15 5.90 -8.02 2.43
C LEU A 15 6.69 -6.73 2.65
N LEU A 16 7.96 -6.68 2.23
CA LEU A 16 8.83 -5.52 2.42
C LEU A 16 8.25 -4.24 1.81
N THR A 17 7.72 -4.34 0.58
CA THR A 17 7.14 -3.19 -0.11
C THR A 17 5.81 -2.76 0.51
N SER A 18 4.99 -3.69 1.01
CA SER A 18 3.79 -3.35 1.79
C SER A 18 4.13 -2.70 3.13
N THR A 19 5.21 -3.11 3.80
CA THR A 19 5.70 -2.45 5.03
C THR A 19 6.13 -1.02 4.75
N ILE A 20 6.87 -0.80 3.65
CA ILE A 20 7.28 0.55 3.22
C ILE A 20 6.05 1.43 2.97
N ASN A 21 5.00 0.89 2.35
CA ASN A 21 3.75 1.63 2.11
C ASN A 21 3.03 1.98 3.43
N LEU A 22 2.98 1.06 4.40
CA LEU A 22 2.42 1.34 5.72
C LEU A 22 3.23 2.38 6.49
N GLN A 23 4.56 2.29 6.44
CA GLN A 23 5.42 3.30 7.05
C GLN A 23 5.17 4.67 6.42
N PHE A 24 5.09 4.74 5.09
CA PHE A 24 4.77 5.98 4.40
C PHE A 24 3.38 6.52 4.79
N ALA A 25 2.38 5.65 4.93
CA ALA A 25 1.06 6.05 5.40
C ALA A 25 1.09 6.60 6.84
N ASN A 26 1.89 6.01 7.72
CA ASN A 26 2.11 6.54 9.07
C ASN A 26 2.80 7.90 9.04
N ASP A 27 3.88 8.04 8.26
CA ASP A 27 4.64 9.28 8.14
C ASP A 27 3.75 10.42 7.59
N GLU A 28 2.94 10.13 6.58
CA GLU A 28 1.97 11.07 6.02
C GLU A 28 0.96 11.53 7.08
N TRP A 29 0.42 10.61 7.88
CA TRP A 29 -0.47 10.96 8.98
C TRP A 29 0.24 11.86 10.01
N GLN A 30 1.48 11.54 10.40
CA GLN A 30 2.27 12.33 11.34
C GLN A 30 2.61 13.73 10.81
N PHE A 31 2.91 13.87 9.51
CA PHE A 31 3.25 15.16 8.91
C PHE A 31 2.04 16.05 8.67
N LEU A 32 0.88 15.45 8.38
CA LEU A 32 -0.33 16.19 8.00
C LEU A 32 -1.21 16.56 9.19
N THR A 33 -1.27 15.73 10.23
CA THR A 33 -2.09 15.97 11.43
C THR A 33 -1.81 17.33 12.09
N PRO A 34 -0.55 17.78 12.26
CA PRO A 34 -0.26 19.09 12.86
C PRO A 34 -0.87 20.28 12.10
N TRP A 35 -1.10 20.18 10.78
CA TRP A 35 -1.73 21.25 10.01
C TRP A 35 -3.20 21.47 10.38
N VAL A 36 -3.85 20.42 10.90
CA VAL A 36 -5.24 20.49 11.36
C VAL A 36 -5.30 20.81 12.84
N GLU A 37 -4.52 20.12 13.66
CA GLU A 37 -4.58 20.26 15.12
C GLU A 37 -3.99 21.59 15.62
N THR A 38 -2.82 21.98 15.11
CA THR A 38 -2.14 23.22 15.55
C THR A 38 -2.92 24.47 15.14
N PHE A 39 -3.58 24.41 13.98
CA PHE A 39 -4.29 25.55 13.39
C PHE A 39 -5.81 25.47 13.56
N ALA A 40 -6.31 24.59 14.44
CA ALA A 40 -7.74 24.38 14.66
C ALA A 40 -8.49 25.66 15.06
N LYS A 41 -7.83 26.57 15.81
CA LYS A 41 -8.43 27.83 16.28
C LYS A 41 -8.28 28.99 15.28
N ASP A 42 -7.19 29.02 14.53
CA ASP A 42 -6.94 30.02 13.49
C ASP A 42 -6.14 29.39 12.34
N THR A 43 -6.79 29.27 11.18
CA THR A 43 -6.21 28.69 9.97
C THR A 43 -5.54 29.71 9.06
N SER A 44 -5.54 31.00 9.40
CA SER A 44 -5.07 32.09 8.54
C SER A 44 -3.61 31.94 8.11
N LEU A 45 -2.72 31.56 9.03
CA LEU A 45 -1.30 31.32 8.76
C LEU A 45 -1.11 30.02 7.96
N ALA A 46 -1.78 28.93 8.36
CA ALA A 46 -1.71 27.66 7.65
C ALA A 46 -2.16 27.80 6.19
N ARG A 47 -3.26 28.51 5.93
CA ARG A 47 -3.78 28.75 4.58
C ARG A 47 -2.75 29.42 3.67
N GLN A 48 -1.88 30.27 4.22
CA GLN A 48 -0.83 30.97 3.48
C GLN A 48 0.40 30.09 3.23
N VAL A 49 0.82 29.29 4.21
CA VAL A 49 2.08 28.53 4.17
C VAL A 49 1.90 27.15 3.54
N LEU A 50 0.76 26.48 3.79
CA LEU A 50 0.46 25.13 3.35
C LEU A 50 0.63 24.93 1.83
N PRO A 51 0.17 25.82 0.93
CA PRO A 51 0.38 25.68 -0.52
C PRO A 51 1.84 25.44 -0.93
N GLY A 52 2.76 26.23 -0.36
CA GLY A 52 4.18 26.14 -0.68
C GLY A 52 4.83 24.87 -0.12
N TRP A 53 4.40 24.45 1.07
CA TRP A 53 4.83 23.19 1.67
C TRP A 53 4.29 21.98 0.89
N ALA A 54 2.99 21.97 0.60
CA ALA A 54 2.28 20.89 -0.09
C ALA A 54 2.83 20.65 -1.49
N ASN A 55 3.11 21.72 -2.26
CA ASN A 55 3.74 21.57 -3.57
C ASN A 55 5.09 20.83 -3.52
N ARG A 56 5.95 21.18 -2.55
CA ARG A 56 7.26 20.53 -2.40
C ARG A 56 7.16 19.11 -1.89
N TRP A 57 6.33 18.88 -0.87
CA TRP A 57 6.16 17.56 -0.29
C TRP A 57 5.48 16.59 -1.27
N GLN A 58 4.37 16.99 -1.91
CA GLN A 58 3.65 16.13 -2.87
C GLN A 58 4.51 15.74 -4.08
N SER A 59 5.36 16.64 -4.57
CA SER A 59 6.24 16.33 -5.70
C SER A 59 7.23 15.20 -5.37
N ARG A 60 7.63 15.08 -4.10
CA ARG A 60 8.52 14.00 -3.61
C ARG A 60 7.73 12.75 -3.23
N ALA A 61 6.59 12.93 -2.57
CA ALA A 61 5.67 11.86 -2.19
C ALA A 61 5.12 11.11 -3.41
N LEU A 62 4.89 11.80 -4.54
CA LEU A 62 4.41 11.18 -5.77
C LEU A 62 5.38 10.13 -6.31
N TRP A 63 6.70 10.37 -6.24
CA TRP A 63 7.70 9.39 -6.66
C TRP A 63 7.65 8.13 -5.79
N GLN A 64 7.51 8.29 -4.48
CA GLN A 64 7.32 7.18 -3.56
C GLN A 64 6.05 6.40 -3.91
N ALA A 65 4.94 7.08 -4.15
CA ALA A 65 3.66 6.46 -4.52
C ALA A 65 3.75 5.69 -5.85
N LEU A 66 4.36 6.27 -6.89
CA LEU A 66 4.49 5.66 -8.21
C LEU A 66 5.36 4.40 -8.21
N ILE A 67 6.38 4.34 -7.34
CA ILE A 67 7.28 3.20 -7.26
C ILE A 67 6.73 2.15 -6.29
N CYS A 68 6.38 2.54 -5.07
CA CYS A 68 6.13 1.59 -3.99
C CYS A 68 4.70 1.05 -3.92
N LEU A 69 3.69 1.77 -4.43
CA LEU A 69 2.31 1.25 -4.47
C LEU A 69 2.09 0.08 -5.45
N PRO A 70 2.64 0.10 -6.69
CA PRO A 70 2.44 -1.03 -7.61
C PRO A 70 3.30 -2.24 -7.28
N LEU A 71 4.45 -2.06 -6.61
CA LEU A 71 5.38 -3.16 -6.30
C LEU A 71 4.77 -4.33 -5.51
N PRO A 72 4.02 -4.15 -4.40
CA PRO A 72 3.40 -5.27 -3.69
C PRO A 72 2.34 -5.99 -4.53
N ILE A 73 1.66 -5.27 -5.45
CA ILE A 73 0.69 -5.86 -6.37
C ILE A 73 1.43 -6.76 -7.36
N ILE A 74 2.40 -6.20 -8.09
CA ILE A 74 3.14 -6.91 -9.14
C ILE A 74 3.89 -8.10 -8.55
N SER A 75 4.62 -7.88 -7.45
CA SER A 75 5.41 -8.94 -6.82
C SER A 75 4.53 -10.01 -6.17
N GLY A 76 3.40 -9.63 -5.54
CA GLY A 76 2.46 -10.61 -4.98
C GLY A 76 1.81 -11.47 -6.05
N ILE A 77 1.37 -10.87 -7.17
CA ILE A 77 0.85 -11.61 -8.32
C ILE A 77 1.93 -12.54 -8.89
N ALA A 78 3.15 -12.04 -9.08
CA ALA A 78 4.27 -12.86 -9.56
C ALA A 78 4.55 -14.06 -8.63
N MET A 79 4.53 -13.86 -7.31
CA MET A 79 4.72 -14.94 -6.34
C MET A 79 3.55 -15.93 -6.33
N HIS A 80 2.32 -15.48 -6.55
CA HIS A 80 1.18 -16.37 -6.72
C HIS A 80 1.40 -17.35 -7.89
N PHE A 81 1.82 -16.83 -9.05
CA PHE A 81 2.13 -17.65 -10.22
C PHE A 81 3.35 -18.55 -10.00
N ALA A 82 4.41 -18.05 -9.36
CA ALA A 82 5.64 -18.82 -9.13
C ALA A 82 5.44 -20.01 -8.19
N LEU A 83 4.52 -19.92 -7.22
CA LEU A 83 4.27 -20.95 -6.22
C LEU A 83 3.16 -21.95 -6.59
N ARG A 84 2.47 -21.74 -7.72
CA ARG A 84 1.45 -22.67 -8.24
C ARG A 84 1.92 -23.28 -9.56
N PRO A 85 2.24 -24.59 -9.62
CA PRO A 85 2.65 -25.27 -10.86
C PRO A 85 1.51 -25.52 -11.87
N GLY A 86 0.43 -24.72 -11.84
CA GLY A 86 -0.78 -24.90 -12.68
C GLY A 86 -0.89 -23.92 -13.84
N THR A 87 -1.65 -24.28 -14.88
CA THR A 87 -1.93 -23.40 -16.02
C THR A 87 -2.73 -22.16 -15.61
N ALA A 88 -2.61 -21.05 -16.34
CA ALA A 88 -3.33 -19.79 -16.10
C ALA A 88 -4.85 -19.94 -15.90
N LEU A 89 -5.43 -21.00 -16.48
CA LEU A 89 -6.84 -21.35 -16.34
C LEU A 89 -7.19 -21.89 -14.93
N SER A 90 -6.32 -22.66 -14.29
CA SER A 90 -6.51 -23.15 -12.90
C SER A 90 -6.51 -22.02 -11.84
N ILE A 91 -5.92 -20.88 -12.21
CA ILE A 91 -5.79 -19.67 -11.38
C ILE A 91 -7.07 -18.83 -11.43
N LEU A 92 -7.74 -18.80 -12.59
CA LEU A 92 -9.04 -18.13 -12.76
C LEU A 92 -10.21 -18.99 -12.25
N ILE A 93 -10.08 -20.31 -12.32
CA ILE A 93 -11.16 -21.22 -11.92
C ILE A 93 -11.20 -21.39 -10.39
N ASP A 94 -10.06 -21.38 -9.66
CA ASP A 94 -10.09 -20.92 -8.26
C ASP A 94 -8.76 -20.75 -7.49
N PRO A 95 -8.65 -19.68 -6.67
CA PRO A 95 -7.95 -19.76 -5.39
C PRO A 95 -8.51 -20.79 -4.38
N PHE A 96 -9.82 -21.00 -4.20
CA PHE A 96 -10.48 -21.74 -3.10
C PHE A 96 -11.10 -23.14 -3.41
N LEU A 97 -11.49 -23.47 -4.65
CA LEU A 97 -12.10 -24.73 -5.12
C LEU A 97 -11.05 -25.74 -5.60
N SER A 98 -9.81 -25.29 -5.81
CA SER A 98 -8.69 -26.18 -6.07
C SER A 98 -8.44 -27.09 -4.84
N LYS A 99 -8.52 -28.41 -5.04
CA LYS A 99 -8.17 -29.43 -4.02
C LYS A 99 -6.67 -29.47 -3.71
N TRP A 100 -5.86 -28.63 -4.35
CA TRP A 100 -4.44 -28.55 -4.06
C TRP A 100 -4.24 -27.93 -2.69
N THR A 101 -3.55 -28.66 -1.82
CA THR A 101 -3.26 -28.29 -0.44
C THR A 101 -1.76 -28.28 -0.23
N GLY A 102 -1.28 -27.42 0.65
CA GLY A 102 0.11 -27.41 1.08
C GLY A 102 0.65 -25.99 1.26
N PRO A 103 1.78 -25.83 1.98
CA PRO A 103 2.27 -24.51 2.39
C PRO A 103 2.53 -23.55 1.22
N ALA A 104 3.02 -24.04 0.08
CA ALA A 104 3.26 -23.23 -1.12
C ALA A 104 1.96 -22.74 -1.77
N VAL A 105 0.94 -23.61 -1.85
CA VAL A 105 -0.37 -23.28 -2.42
C VAL A 105 -1.11 -22.28 -1.53
N ASP A 106 -1.00 -22.45 -0.21
CA ASP A 106 -1.57 -21.53 0.77
C ASP A 106 -0.88 -20.17 0.73
N ALA A 107 0.45 -20.14 0.69
CA ALA A 107 1.20 -18.90 0.50
C ALA A 107 0.80 -18.18 -0.80
N ALA A 108 0.65 -18.91 -1.90
CA ALA A 108 0.18 -18.34 -3.17
C ALA A 108 -1.20 -17.68 -3.04
N ARG A 109 -2.15 -18.29 -2.32
CA ARG A 109 -3.48 -17.70 -2.06
C ARG A 109 -3.36 -16.38 -1.31
N TRP A 110 -2.56 -16.36 -0.25
CA TRP A 110 -2.33 -15.16 0.55
C TRP A 110 -1.67 -14.04 -0.26
N TYR A 111 -0.71 -14.35 -1.14
CA TYR A 111 -0.16 -13.37 -2.07
C TYR A 111 -1.23 -12.77 -2.97
N LEU A 112 -2.12 -13.59 -3.55
CA LEU A 112 -3.15 -13.10 -4.45
C LEU A 112 -4.18 -12.22 -3.73
N VAL A 113 -4.66 -12.66 -2.57
CA VAL A 113 -5.60 -11.88 -1.74
C VAL A 113 -4.96 -10.56 -1.29
N GLY A 114 -3.69 -10.60 -0.85
CA GLY A 114 -2.93 -9.41 -0.49
C GLY A 114 -2.76 -8.44 -1.66
N SER A 115 -2.48 -8.94 -2.86
CA SER A 115 -2.44 -8.11 -4.07
C SER A 115 -3.79 -7.49 -4.41
N GLY A 116 -4.89 -8.20 -4.16
CA GLY A 116 -6.26 -7.67 -4.30
C GLY A 116 -6.52 -6.49 -3.35
N PHE A 117 -6.18 -6.62 -2.07
CA PHE A 117 -6.27 -5.53 -1.11
C PHE A 117 -5.35 -4.35 -1.47
N ALA A 118 -4.11 -4.62 -1.89
CA ALA A 118 -3.18 -3.57 -2.33
C ALA A 118 -3.71 -2.83 -3.57
N LEU A 119 -4.38 -3.53 -4.50
CA LEU A 119 -5.03 -2.91 -5.65
C LEU A 119 -6.23 -2.04 -5.23
N ALA A 120 -6.97 -2.45 -4.21
CA ALA A 120 -8.12 -1.68 -3.69
C ALA A 120 -7.73 -0.28 -3.19
N HIS A 121 -6.46 -0.05 -2.85
CA HIS A 121 -5.92 1.29 -2.56
C HIS A 121 -6.28 2.31 -3.66
N PHE A 122 -6.20 1.90 -4.93
CA PHE A 122 -6.42 2.77 -6.08
C PHE A 122 -7.88 3.18 -6.27
N ALA A 123 -8.84 2.49 -5.63
CA ALA A 123 -10.25 2.89 -5.64
C ALA A 123 -10.47 4.28 -5.02
N PHE A 124 -9.56 4.73 -4.15
CA PHE A 124 -9.60 6.02 -3.49
C PHE A 124 -8.83 7.12 -4.26
N GLY A 125 -8.15 6.76 -5.35
CA GLY A 125 -7.18 7.62 -6.03
C GLY A 125 -7.75 8.92 -6.59
N THR A 126 -8.97 8.90 -7.13
CA THR A 126 -9.61 10.11 -7.69
C THR A 126 -9.90 11.15 -6.61
N THR A 127 -10.53 10.72 -5.51
CA THR A 127 -10.80 11.57 -4.35
C THR A 127 -9.50 12.04 -3.68
N ALA A 128 -8.52 11.14 -3.55
CA ALA A 128 -7.19 11.45 -3.02
C ALA A 128 -6.52 12.59 -3.79
N MET A 129 -6.42 12.45 -5.11
CA MET A 129 -5.78 13.45 -5.97
C MET A 129 -6.52 14.78 -5.96
N ARG A 130 -7.86 14.77 -5.86
CA ARG A 130 -8.65 16.00 -5.69
C ARG A 130 -8.29 16.73 -4.40
N LEU A 131 -8.29 16.02 -3.26
CA LEU A 131 -8.00 16.61 -1.96
C LEU A 131 -6.56 17.13 -1.87
N LEU A 132 -5.60 16.32 -2.32
CA LEU A 132 -4.18 16.72 -2.42
C LEU A 132 -4.01 17.94 -3.34
N GLY A 133 -4.74 18.01 -4.46
CA GLY A 133 -4.76 19.18 -5.33
C GLY A 133 -5.26 20.44 -4.60
N GLN A 134 -6.35 20.32 -3.83
CA GLN A 134 -6.90 21.44 -3.05
C GLN A 134 -5.93 21.97 -1.99
N MET A 135 -5.09 21.11 -1.40
CA MET A 135 -4.05 21.54 -0.45
C MET A 135 -3.04 22.51 -1.07
N LYS A 136 -2.77 22.37 -2.37
CA LYS A 136 -1.85 23.25 -3.10
C LYS A 136 -2.38 24.67 -3.29
N GLY A 137 -3.69 24.89 -3.10
CA GLY A 137 -4.27 26.23 -3.07
C GLY A 137 -3.96 27.06 -4.31
N GLU A 138 -4.09 26.50 -5.52
CA GLU A 138 -3.74 27.19 -6.76
C GLU A 138 -4.75 28.32 -7.07
N SER A 139 -6.02 28.13 -6.72
CA SER A 139 -7.07 29.15 -6.77
C SER A 139 -7.37 29.77 -5.41
N LYS A 140 -8.02 30.95 -5.42
CA LYS A 140 -8.48 31.62 -4.19
C LYS A 140 -9.42 30.73 -3.36
N LYS A 141 -10.37 30.07 -4.02
CA LYS A 141 -11.33 29.14 -3.40
C LYS A 141 -10.64 27.95 -2.74
N GLU A 142 -9.58 27.43 -3.35
CA GLU A 142 -8.81 26.33 -2.77
C GLU A 142 -7.96 26.79 -1.58
N LYS A 143 -7.36 27.98 -1.63
CA LYS A 143 -6.64 28.54 -0.46
C LYS A 143 -7.55 28.72 0.76
N GLU A 144 -8.82 29.05 0.56
CA GLU A 144 -9.79 29.19 1.65
C GLU A 144 -10.12 27.83 2.31
N ARG A 145 -10.02 26.73 1.55
CA ARG A 145 -10.36 25.37 2.00
C ARG A 145 -9.17 24.42 2.15
N ASN A 146 -7.93 24.87 1.91
CA ASN A 146 -6.79 23.97 1.85
C ASN A 146 -6.55 23.21 3.16
N VAL A 147 -6.71 23.83 4.32
CA VAL A 147 -6.62 23.15 5.63
C VAL A 147 -7.76 22.15 5.84
N GLU A 148 -8.98 22.51 5.42
CA GLU A 148 -10.13 21.60 5.45
C GLU A 148 -9.87 20.37 4.56
N SER A 149 -9.27 20.57 3.38
CA SER A 149 -8.89 19.46 2.50
C SER A 149 -7.82 18.55 3.10
N VAL A 150 -6.97 19.05 4.01
CA VAL A 150 -6.04 18.21 4.80
C VAL A 150 -6.82 17.33 5.77
N ALA A 151 -7.83 17.87 6.46
CA ALA A 151 -8.67 17.09 7.37
C ALA A 151 -9.47 16.02 6.61
N GLU A 152 -10.14 16.40 5.51
CA GLU A 152 -10.86 15.45 4.64
C GLU A 152 -9.91 14.35 4.10
N TRP A 153 -8.67 14.72 3.75
CA TRP A 153 -7.66 13.77 3.31
C TRP A 153 -7.24 12.82 4.42
N LEU A 154 -6.99 13.31 5.64
CA LEU A 154 -6.60 12.47 6.77
C LEU A 154 -7.66 11.40 7.09
N ASP A 155 -8.94 11.75 6.99
CA ASP A 155 -10.05 10.80 7.16
C ASP A 155 -10.06 9.74 6.06
N LEU A 156 -9.97 10.16 4.80
CA LEU A 156 -9.91 9.26 3.65
C LEU A 156 -8.68 8.35 3.70
N HIS A 157 -7.52 8.92 4.02
CA HIS A 157 -6.23 8.25 4.15
C HIS A 157 -6.28 7.17 5.22
N ARG A 158 -6.82 7.49 6.39
CA ARG A 158 -7.01 6.53 7.48
C ARG A 158 -7.92 5.40 7.07
N LEU A 159 -9.08 5.70 6.48
CA LEU A 159 -10.01 4.69 6.00
C LEU A 159 -9.34 3.77 4.96
N ARG A 160 -8.73 4.36 3.92
CA ARG A 160 -8.00 3.64 2.87
C ARG A 160 -6.97 2.71 3.49
N THR A 161 -6.08 3.23 4.34
CA THR A 161 -5.02 2.42 4.95
C THR A 161 -5.55 1.29 5.81
N LEU A 162 -6.68 1.47 6.51
CA LEU A 162 -7.31 0.41 7.29
C LEU A 162 -7.98 -0.68 6.43
N VAL A 163 -8.56 -0.35 5.27
CA VAL A 163 -9.32 -1.30 4.44
C VAL A 163 -8.54 -1.87 3.25
N SER A 164 -7.42 -1.25 2.86
CA SER A 164 -6.54 -1.74 1.79
C SER A 164 -5.17 -2.15 2.33
N ASP A 165 -4.42 -1.20 2.89
CA ASP A 165 -2.98 -1.35 3.08
C ASP A 165 -2.66 -2.31 4.24
N VAL A 166 -3.38 -2.19 5.36
CA VAL A 166 -3.23 -3.07 6.54
C VAL A 166 -3.64 -4.52 6.21
N PRO A 167 -4.81 -4.79 5.59
CA PRO A 167 -5.17 -6.13 5.15
C PRO A 167 -4.18 -6.72 4.13
N ALA A 168 -3.68 -5.91 3.18
CA ALA A 168 -2.66 -6.35 2.23
C ALA A 168 -1.38 -6.79 2.93
N PHE A 169 -0.85 -5.97 3.84
CA PHE A 169 0.31 -6.30 4.66
C PHE A 169 0.09 -7.59 5.45
N ALA A 170 -1.05 -7.74 6.12
CA ALA A 170 -1.37 -8.94 6.90
C ALA A 170 -1.37 -10.19 6.01
N CYS A 171 -1.93 -10.10 4.80
CA CYS A 171 -1.90 -11.20 3.83
C CYS A 171 -0.47 -11.56 3.41
N PHE A 172 0.37 -10.58 3.08
CA PHE A 172 1.76 -10.84 2.69
C PHE A 172 2.63 -11.37 3.83
N LEU A 173 2.35 -10.95 5.06
CA LEU A 173 2.97 -11.51 6.26
C LEU A 173 2.58 -12.98 6.42
N MET A 174 1.28 -13.29 6.29
CA MET A 174 0.80 -14.67 6.33
C MET A 174 1.39 -15.52 5.21
N ALA A 175 1.52 -15.01 3.99
CA ALA A 175 2.17 -15.70 2.89
C ALA A 175 3.62 -16.06 3.22
N THR A 176 4.35 -15.11 3.83
CA THR A 176 5.74 -15.29 4.27
C THR A 176 5.86 -16.33 5.37
N VAL A 177 4.99 -16.27 6.38
CA VAL A 177 4.93 -17.28 7.46
C VAL A 177 4.65 -18.67 6.89
N ARG A 178 3.71 -18.79 5.94
CA ARG A 178 3.39 -20.05 5.26
C ARG A 178 4.57 -20.62 4.47
N LEU A 179 5.40 -19.77 3.86
CA LEU A 179 6.64 -20.19 3.21
C LEU A 179 7.76 -20.55 4.18
N GLY A 180 7.82 -19.92 5.36
CA GLY A 180 8.79 -20.26 6.41
C GLY A 180 8.72 -21.72 6.83
N TYR A 181 7.51 -22.29 6.90
CA TYR A 181 7.30 -23.73 7.12
C TYR A 181 7.91 -24.64 6.04
N ILE A 182 8.28 -24.10 4.87
CA ILE A 182 8.97 -24.84 3.79
C ILE A 182 10.48 -24.82 3.99
N ILE A 183 11.03 -23.77 4.61
CA ILE A 183 12.48 -23.63 4.83
C ILE A 183 12.94 -24.55 5.98
N ASP A 184 12.07 -24.82 6.96
CA ASP A 184 12.35 -25.70 8.09
C ASP A 184 11.97 -27.18 7.85
N ALA A 185 11.40 -27.51 6.68
CA ALA A 185 11.10 -28.89 6.34
C ALA A 185 12.41 -29.61 5.96
N PRO A 186 12.80 -30.71 6.65
CA PRO A 186 13.98 -31.47 6.25
C PRO A 186 13.76 -32.00 4.84
N ILE A 187 14.76 -31.80 3.98
CA ILE A 187 14.84 -32.47 2.68
C ILE A 187 15.00 -33.96 2.99
N VAL A 188 13.91 -34.72 2.92
CA VAL A 188 13.91 -36.20 2.95
C VAL A 188 13.94 -36.71 1.53
#